data_AF-A0A6J1D6J8-F1
#
_entry.id   AF-A0A6J1D6J8-F1
#
_cell.length_a   1.000
_cell.length_b   1.000
_cell.length_c   1.000
_cell.angle_alpha   90.00
_cell.angle_beta   90.00
_cell.angle_gamma   90.00
#
_symmetry.space_group_name_H-M   'P 1'
#
loop_
_entity.id
_entity.type
_entity.pdbx_description
1 polymer ?
#
loop_
_entity_poly.entity_id
_entity_poly.type
_entity_poly.pdbx_seq_one_letter_code
_entity_poly.pdbx_strand_id
1 'polypeptide(L)'
;MVRVGVKPSWCSIFNYSFPPLRPSIFRPVLCFSKPRLFLTRSSASSLLLKSSESSSSSAKGFSDGLLDPFLSCSMPNYPLKVAVLLSGGVDSSVALRLLHAAGHSCTAFYLKIWFQEDFDNFWSECPWDEDLKYVKAVCDQVDVPLEVVHLTEEYWKNVVSYIIEEYRCGRTPNPDVLCNTRIKFGAFMDAISNMEFDYVASGHYANVIHPSADQMDRPSVLELSKDTVKDQTYFLSHLSQYQLKRLLFPLGCIPKDEVRKLAAKFNLPNKDRKDSQGICFLGKIKFSEFVARHIGEEEGVILEAESGDFLGTHRGFWFYTIGQRQGLRLPGGPWYVVEKDIKNNVVFVSRNYFSFDKRRRLFRVGSLKWLTVSPPDQFTGLQCKVRHGPSFYSCNLTMERDEDGHEDIAVVHLNEDDQGLAAGQFAAFYEGRRCIGSGVILESWDDQGFPVCEKALEIAGMEDKSKLGKPVKIKVKPESDLKEHEHKEDTKIEIHGELRNQRTTAVEQIGETSSDEAITPAPMKWLGNLGKKLLQIF
;
A
#
# COMPACT_ATOMS: atom_id res chain seq x y z
N MET A 1 -8.56 23.54 42.52
CA MET A 1 -8.42 22.63 41.36
C MET A 1 -9.06 23.30 40.15
N VAL A 2 -8.28 24.07 39.39
CA VAL A 2 -8.72 24.74 38.16
C VAL A 2 -8.21 23.89 37.01
N ARG A 3 -9.13 23.34 36.22
CA ARG A 3 -8.84 22.62 34.98
C ARG A 3 -8.44 23.64 33.91
N VAL A 4 -7.21 23.57 33.42
CA VAL A 4 -6.78 24.27 32.20
C VAL A 4 -6.91 23.26 31.06
N GLY A 5 -7.95 23.45 30.23
CA GLY A 5 -8.14 22.68 29.00
C GLY A 5 -7.13 23.15 27.95
N VAL A 6 -6.23 22.27 27.56
CA VAL A 6 -5.37 22.46 26.39
C VAL A 6 -6.18 22.03 25.17
N LYS A 7 -6.54 22.98 24.31
CA LYS A 7 -7.12 22.70 22.99
C LYS A 7 -6.02 22.14 22.06
N PRO A 8 -6.25 21.04 21.33
CA PRO A 8 -5.36 20.65 20.25
C PRO A 8 -5.39 21.71 19.14
N SER A 9 -4.23 22.07 18.60
CA SER A 9 -4.14 22.93 17.43
C SER A 9 -4.54 22.14 16.19
N TRP A 10 -5.72 22.44 15.65
CA TRP A 10 -6.16 21.94 14.35
C TRP A 10 -5.26 22.53 13.26
N CYS A 11 -4.41 21.71 12.63
CA CYS A 11 -3.91 22.03 11.29
C CYS A 11 -5.11 21.91 10.34
N SER A 12 -5.64 23.06 9.90
CA SER A 12 -6.78 23.11 9.00
C SER A 12 -6.51 22.30 7.73
N ILE A 13 -7.31 21.27 7.51
CA ILE A 13 -7.44 20.59 6.21
C ILE A 13 -7.98 21.64 5.24
N PHE A 14 -7.11 22.16 4.36
CA PHE A 14 -7.56 23.04 3.28
C PHE A 14 -8.38 22.23 2.27
N ASN A 15 -9.70 22.32 2.39
CA ASN A 15 -10.63 21.85 1.36
C ASN A 15 -10.58 22.80 0.15
N TYR A 16 -10.16 22.28 -1.00
CA TYR A 16 -10.52 22.86 -2.29
C TYR A 16 -11.96 22.46 -2.62
N SER A 17 -12.92 23.21 -2.11
CA SER A 17 -14.32 23.15 -2.54
C SER A 17 -14.53 24.02 -3.78
N PHE A 18 -14.85 23.43 -4.92
CA PHE A 18 -15.29 24.17 -6.11
C PHE A 18 -16.68 24.78 -5.84
N PRO A 19 -16.89 26.09 -6.07
CA PRO A 19 -18.22 26.69 -5.89
C PRO A 19 -19.15 26.35 -7.07
N PRO A 20 -20.48 26.24 -6.84
CA PRO A 20 -21.44 25.95 -7.89
C PRO A 20 -21.71 27.20 -8.74
N LEU A 21 -21.66 27.05 -10.07
CA LEU A 21 -22.05 28.10 -11.01
C LEU A 21 -23.57 28.30 -10.98
N ARG A 22 -24.02 29.52 -10.65
CA ARG A 22 -25.39 30.00 -10.92
C ARG A 22 -25.40 30.93 -12.14
N PRO A 23 -26.51 30.96 -12.91
CA PRO A 23 -26.55 31.60 -14.23
C PRO A 23 -26.84 33.10 -14.12
N SER A 24 -26.21 33.90 -14.96
CA SER A 24 -26.65 35.27 -15.25
C SER A 24 -26.44 35.63 -16.72
N ILE A 25 -27.33 36.50 -17.18
CA ILE A 25 -27.82 36.71 -18.55
C ILE A 25 -27.19 37.99 -19.13
N PHE A 26 -26.65 37.91 -20.37
CA PHE A 26 -26.43 38.94 -21.42
C PHE A 26 -25.49 40.13 -21.07
N ARG A 27 -24.62 40.72 -21.94
CA ARG A 27 -24.38 40.76 -23.41
C ARG A 27 -22.97 41.38 -23.69
N PRO A 28 -22.49 41.61 -24.94
CA PRO A 28 -21.14 41.25 -25.39
C PRO A 28 -20.21 42.43 -25.69
N VAL A 29 -18.89 42.21 -25.67
CA VAL A 29 -17.90 43.03 -26.41
C VAL A 29 -16.80 42.13 -27.01
N LEU A 30 -16.40 42.49 -28.23
CA LEU A 30 -15.60 41.78 -29.22
C LEU A 30 -14.10 41.59 -28.90
N CYS A 31 -13.57 40.49 -29.47
CA CYS A 31 -12.21 40.24 -30.02
C CYS A 31 -10.96 40.56 -29.19
N PHE A 32 -10.08 39.56 -28.99
CA PHE A 32 -8.93 39.27 -29.87
C PHE A 32 -8.21 37.95 -29.50
N SER A 33 -7.93 37.15 -30.55
CA SER A 33 -6.84 36.16 -30.77
C SER A 33 -6.43 35.12 -29.70
N LYS A 34 -6.68 33.83 -29.99
CA LYS A 34 -5.95 32.65 -29.48
C LYS A 34 -4.88 32.18 -30.49
N PRO A 35 -3.75 31.58 -30.06
CA PRO A 35 -2.84 30.88 -30.96
C PRO A 35 -3.36 29.47 -31.31
N ARG A 36 -3.18 29.09 -32.57
CA ARG A 36 -3.57 27.80 -33.16
C ARG A 36 -2.51 26.73 -32.89
N LEU A 37 -2.94 25.54 -32.49
CA LEU A 37 -2.17 24.29 -32.58
C LEU A 37 -2.02 23.92 -34.06
N PHE A 38 -0.78 23.73 -34.51
CA PHE A 38 -0.46 23.27 -35.86
C PHE A 38 -0.59 21.73 -35.94
N LEU A 39 -1.56 21.26 -36.72
CA LEU A 39 -1.61 19.89 -37.25
C LEU A 39 -1.14 19.96 -38.70
N THR A 40 0.01 19.34 -39.00
CA THR A 40 0.50 19.17 -40.37
C THR A 40 -0.25 18.00 -41.03
N ARG A 41 -1.17 18.33 -41.95
CA ARG A 41 -1.72 17.37 -42.92
C ARG A 41 -0.86 17.41 -44.18
N SER A 42 -0.14 16.33 -44.50
CA SER A 42 0.37 16.11 -45.86
C SER A 42 -0.67 15.35 -46.66
N SER A 43 -1.21 16.00 -47.69
CA SER A 43 -2.02 15.41 -48.75
C SER A 43 -1.17 14.57 -49.69
N ALA A 44 -1.57 13.34 -49.96
CA ALA A 44 -1.13 12.57 -51.12
C ALA A 44 -2.34 11.95 -51.82
N SER A 45 -2.27 12.04 -53.13
CA SER A 45 -3.32 11.95 -54.13
C SER A 45 -3.85 10.54 -54.34
N SER A 46 -5.11 10.48 -54.76
CA SER A 46 -5.81 9.31 -55.28
C SER A 46 -5.11 8.72 -56.51
N LEU A 47 -4.71 7.45 -56.42
CA LEU A 47 -4.50 6.59 -57.58
C LEU A 47 -5.19 5.24 -57.33
N LEU A 48 -6.22 5.00 -58.13
CA LEU A 48 -6.88 3.71 -58.32
C LEU A 48 -5.85 2.71 -58.85
N LEU A 49 -5.63 1.61 -58.13
CA LEU A 49 -4.99 0.42 -58.69
C LEU A 49 -5.63 -0.85 -58.13
N LYS A 50 -5.85 -1.76 -59.07
CA LYS A 50 -6.67 -2.96 -59.04
C LYS A 50 -6.26 -3.95 -57.95
N SER A 51 -7.28 -4.64 -57.44
CA SER A 51 -7.21 -5.91 -56.73
C SER A 51 -6.22 -6.88 -57.39
N SER A 52 -5.19 -7.27 -56.64
CA SER A 52 -4.46 -8.51 -56.87
C SER A 52 -4.33 -9.21 -55.52
N GLU A 53 -4.93 -10.39 -55.45
CA GLU A 53 -4.78 -11.33 -54.36
C GLU A 53 -3.30 -11.63 -54.16
N SER A 54 -2.78 -11.35 -52.97
CA SER A 54 -1.52 -11.93 -52.52
C SER A 54 -1.70 -12.40 -51.09
N SER A 55 -1.42 -13.69 -50.94
CA SER A 55 -1.48 -14.51 -49.74
C SER A 55 -0.98 -13.79 -48.49
N SER A 56 -1.90 -13.50 -47.56
CA SER A 56 -1.55 -13.20 -46.18
C SER A 56 -1.02 -14.49 -45.53
N SER A 57 0.28 -14.53 -45.29
CA SER A 57 0.85 -15.45 -44.32
C SER A 57 0.35 -15.04 -42.94
N SER A 58 -0.78 -15.62 -42.53
CA SER A 58 -1.32 -15.48 -41.20
C SER A 58 -0.25 -15.86 -40.18
N ALA A 59 0.13 -14.89 -39.34
CA ALA A 59 0.85 -15.16 -38.12
C ALA A 59 0.02 -16.21 -37.35
N LYS A 60 0.60 -17.40 -37.16
CA LYS A 60 -0.01 -18.48 -36.38
C LYS A 60 -0.31 -17.95 -34.98
N GLY A 61 -1.53 -17.50 -34.76
CA GLY A 61 -2.06 -17.16 -33.44
C GLY A 61 -1.92 -18.39 -32.54
N PHE A 62 -1.52 -18.14 -31.30
CA PHE A 62 -1.65 -19.13 -30.23
C PHE A 62 -3.08 -19.70 -30.29
N SER A 63 -3.23 -21.02 -30.26
CA SER A 63 -4.55 -21.64 -30.24
C SER A 63 -5.37 -21.10 -29.05
N ASP A 64 -6.51 -20.47 -29.32
CA ASP A 64 -7.33 -19.76 -28.33
C ASP A 64 -7.62 -20.59 -27.06
N GLY A 65 -7.82 -21.91 -27.20
CA GLY A 65 -8.12 -22.81 -26.06
C GLY A 65 -7.02 -22.97 -25.00
N LEU A 66 -5.79 -22.47 -25.24
CA LEU A 66 -4.67 -22.56 -24.28
C LEU A 66 -4.60 -21.36 -23.32
N LEU A 67 -5.45 -20.35 -23.50
CA LEU A 67 -5.50 -19.15 -22.66
C LEU A 67 -6.82 -19.02 -21.87
N ASP A 68 -7.88 -19.73 -22.25
CA ASP A 68 -9.19 -19.72 -21.58
C ASP A 68 -9.14 -19.71 -20.04
N PRO A 69 -8.28 -20.51 -19.36
CA PRO A 69 -8.21 -20.51 -17.90
C PRO A 69 -7.77 -19.16 -17.28
N PHE A 70 -7.15 -18.29 -18.07
CA PHE A 70 -6.58 -17.01 -17.64
C PHE A 70 -7.42 -15.80 -18.07
N LEU A 71 -8.47 -16.01 -18.88
CA LEU A 71 -9.27 -14.92 -19.43
C LEU A 71 -10.45 -14.53 -18.55
N SER A 72 -10.75 -15.26 -17.46
CA SER A 72 -11.95 -15.02 -16.63
C SER A 72 -12.05 -13.59 -16.09
N CYS A 73 -10.93 -12.99 -15.68
CA CYS A 73 -10.84 -11.60 -15.21
C CYS A 73 -10.75 -10.56 -16.35
N SER A 74 -10.78 -11.00 -17.62
CA SER A 74 -10.71 -10.15 -18.80
C SER A 74 -12.07 -9.89 -19.45
N MET A 75 -13.17 -10.52 -18.98
CA MET A 75 -14.51 -10.39 -19.58
C MET A 75 -14.62 -10.82 -21.07
N PRO A 76 -14.24 -12.06 -21.44
CA PRO A 76 -14.10 -12.50 -22.83
C PRO A 76 -15.43 -12.70 -23.58
N ASN A 77 -16.57 -12.46 -22.93
CA ASN A 77 -17.90 -12.81 -23.46
C ASN A 77 -18.37 -11.87 -24.58
N TYR A 78 -17.85 -10.64 -24.64
CA TYR A 78 -18.19 -9.67 -25.69
C TYR A 78 -17.02 -8.72 -25.95
N PRO A 79 -16.85 -8.24 -27.20
CA PRO A 79 -15.80 -7.29 -27.53
C PRO A 79 -16.05 -5.95 -26.83
N LEU A 80 -14.96 -5.33 -26.36
CA LEU A 80 -14.95 -4.08 -25.60
C LEU A 80 -13.86 -3.16 -26.16
N LYS A 81 -14.03 -1.85 -26.02
CA LYS A 81 -12.98 -0.85 -26.20
C LYS A 81 -12.31 -0.60 -24.86
N VAL A 82 -11.04 -0.96 -24.71
CA VAL A 82 -10.32 -0.92 -23.43
C VAL A 82 -9.07 -0.03 -23.51
N ALA A 83 -9.02 1.00 -22.66
CA ALA A 83 -7.82 1.79 -22.45
C ALA A 83 -6.89 1.08 -21.46
N VAL A 84 -5.72 0.63 -21.89
CA VAL A 84 -4.81 -0.18 -21.06
C VAL A 84 -3.63 0.66 -20.58
N LEU A 85 -3.49 0.82 -19.27
CA LEU A 85 -2.35 1.49 -18.65
C LEU A 85 -1.11 0.57 -18.67
N LEU A 86 -0.13 0.91 -19.52
CA LEU A 86 1.15 0.21 -19.62
C LEU A 86 2.25 0.99 -18.91
N SER A 87 2.96 0.32 -18.00
CA SER A 87 4.05 0.92 -17.21
C SER A 87 5.45 0.53 -17.71
N GLY A 88 5.55 -0.36 -18.70
CA GLY A 88 6.80 -1.00 -19.11
C GLY A 88 7.21 -2.18 -18.23
N GLY A 89 6.46 -2.47 -17.17
CA GLY A 89 6.62 -3.67 -16.34
C GLY A 89 5.89 -4.89 -16.91
N VAL A 90 6.29 -6.08 -16.47
CA VAL A 90 5.75 -7.36 -16.97
C VAL A 90 4.24 -7.48 -16.75
N ASP A 91 3.75 -7.02 -15.61
CA ASP A 91 2.35 -7.19 -15.20
C ASP A 91 1.39 -6.48 -16.17
N SER A 92 1.65 -5.21 -16.49
CA SER A 92 0.81 -4.46 -17.43
C SER A 92 0.93 -5.00 -18.86
N SER A 93 2.09 -5.53 -19.25
CA SER A 93 2.27 -6.20 -20.54
C SER A 93 1.47 -7.48 -20.66
N VAL A 94 1.48 -8.35 -19.63
CA VAL A 94 0.65 -9.57 -19.62
C VAL A 94 -0.83 -9.22 -19.61
N ALA A 95 -1.24 -8.19 -18.84
CA ALA A 95 -2.63 -7.72 -18.83
C ALA A 95 -3.09 -7.29 -20.23
N LEU A 96 -2.27 -6.55 -20.98
CA LEU A 96 -2.58 -6.19 -22.38
C LEU A 96 -2.73 -7.44 -23.26
N ARG A 97 -1.81 -8.40 -23.16
CA ARG A 97 -1.87 -9.65 -23.95
C ARG A 97 -3.14 -10.45 -23.67
N LEU A 98 -3.58 -10.50 -22.41
CA LEU A 98 -4.80 -11.21 -22.02
C LEU A 98 -6.06 -10.51 -22.56
N LEU A 99 -6.13 -9.18 -22.48
CA LEU A 99 -7.26 -8.41 -23.03
C LEU A 99 -7.35 -8.53 -24.56
N HIS A 100 -6.21 -8.47 -25.25
CA HIS A 100 -6.15 -8.70 -26.69
C HIS A 100 -6.59 -10.13 -27.04
N ALA A 101 -6.14 -11.15 -26.29
CA ALA A 101 -6.55 -12.54 -26.49
C ALA A 101 -8.04 -12.78 -26.17
N ALA A 102 -8.64 -12.00 -25.27
CA ALA A 102 -10.07 -12.01 -24.99
C ALA A 102 -10.94 -11.35 -26.09
N GLY A 103 -10.32 -10.83 -27.16
CA GLY A 103 -11.02 -10.25 -28.31
C GLY A 103 -11.40 -8.77 -28.15
N HIS A 104 -10.78 -8.05 -27.21
CA HIS A 104 -11.04 -6.62 -27.02
C HIS A 104 -10.23 -5.74 -27.97
N SER A 105 -10.80 -4.58 -28.32
CA SER A 105 -10.09 -3.50 -28.99
C SER A 105 -9.34 -2.69 -27.95
N CYS A 106 -8.02 -2.86 -27.87
CA CYS A 106 -7.19 -2.21 -26.88
C CYS A 106 -6.48 -0.98 -27.45
N THR A 107 -6.39 0.09 -26.66
CA THR A 107 -5.43 1.19 -26.85
C THR A 107 -4.55 1.27 -25.62
N ALA A 108 -3.24 1.22 -25.83
CA ALA A 108 -2.24 1.32 -24.76
C ALA A 108 -1.97 2.79 -24.41
N PHE A 109 -1.84 3.08 -23.13
CA PHE A 109 -1.48 4.40 -22.61
C PHE A 109 -0.28 4.30 -21.66
N TYR A 110 0.76 5.10 -21.91
CA TYR A 110 1.88 5.31 -20.98
C TYR A 110 1.72 6.65 -20.27
N LEU A 111 1.71 6.66 -18.94
CA LEU A 111 1.59 7.88 -18.14
C LEU A 111 2.98 8.44 -17.81
N LYS A 112 3.32 9.60 -18.38
CA LYS A 112 4.57 10.30 -18.07
C LYS A 112 4.36 11.26 -16.90
N ILE A 113 4.83 10.85 -15.72
CA ILE A 113 4.72 11.58 -14.45
C ILE A 113 6.08 12.00 -13.86
N TRP A 114 7.14 11.95 -14.67
CA TRP A 114 8.51 12.20 -14.22
C TRP A 114 8.88 13.67 -14.32
N PHE A 115 9.54 14.20 -13.28
CA PHE A 115 10.04 15.57 -13.22
C PHE A 115 11.36 15.67 -13.99
N GLN A 116 11.34 16.32 -15.16
CA GLN A 116 12.56 16.52 -15.96
C GLN A 116 13.41 17.70 -15.44
N GLU A 117 12.80 18.72 -14.83
CA GLU A 117 13.44 20.04 -14.66
C GLU A 117 14.05 20.28 -13.25
N ASP A 118 13.65 19.53 -12.22
CA ASP A 118 14.19 19.73 -10.85
C ASP A 118 15.38 18.81 -10.49
N PHE A 119 15.81 17.93 -11.40
CA PHE A 119 16.83 16.90 -11.14
C PHE A 119 18.04 17.00 -12.06
N ASP A 120 18.42 18.22 -12.43
CA ASP A 120 19.46 18.60 -13.41
C ASP A 120 20.88 18.04 -13.19
N ASN A 121 21.12 17.09 -12.26
CA ASN A 121 22.45 16.49 -12.05
C ASN A 121 22.46 15.01 -11.61
N PHE A 122 21.34 14.28 -11.60
CA PHE A 122 21.34 12.88 -11.08
C PHE A 122 21.15 11.78 -12.12
N TRP A 123 20.52 12.10 -13.25
CA TRP A 123 20.21 11.10 -14.26
C TRP A 123 21.19 11.22 -15.42
N SER A 124 22.13 10.29 -15.52
CA SER A 124 22.87 10.07 -16.78
C SER A 124 21.94 9.56 -17.89
N GLU A 125 20.79 8.98 -17.53
CA GLU A 125 19.75 8.44 -18.41
C GLU A 125 18.36 8.67 -17.81
N CYS A 126 17.42 9.18 -18.61
CA CYS A 126 16.03 9.38 -18.22
C CYS A 126 15.33 8.03 -17.94
N PRO A 127 14.86 7.74 -16.71
CA PRO A 127 14.27 6.44 -16.35
C PRO A 127 13.08 6.01 -17.23
N TRP A 128 12.31 6.99 -17.70
CA TRP A 128 11.12 6.76 -18.52
C TRP A 128 11.42 6.32 -19.95
N ASP A 129 12.64 6.57 -20.46
CA ASP A 129 13.00 6.18 -21.83
C ASP A 129 13.11 4.67 -21.97
N GLU A 130 13.68 3.99 -20.96
CA GLU A 130 13.73 2.53 -20.90
C GLU A 130 12.33 1.92 -20.79
N ASP A 131 11.47 2.48 -19.92
CA ASP A 131 10.07 2.04 -19.80
C ASP A 131 9.35 2.15 -21.14
N LEU A 132 9.48 3.30 -21.81
CA LEU A 132 8.78 3.57 -23.06
C LEU A 132 9.26 2.66 -24.20
N LYS A 133 10.55 2.27 -24.21
CA LYS A 133 11.08 1.26 -25.16
C LYS A 133 10.38 -0.08 -24.97
N TYR A 134 10.21 -0.55 -23.74
CA TYR A 134 9.47 -1.79 -23.48
C TYR A 134 7.99 -1.66 -23.83
N VAL A 135 7.35 -0.54 -23.50
CA VAL A 135 5.94 -0.32 -23.84
C VAL A 135 5.73 -0.38 -25.35
N LYS A 136 6.55 0.34 -26.13
CA LYS A 136 6.50 0.30 -27.60
C LYS A 136 6.67 -1.13 -28.12
N ALA A 137 7.72 -1.82 -27.68
CA ALA A 137 7.99 -3.18 -28.14
C ALA A 137 6.86 -4.18 -27.78
N VAL A 138 6.19 -4.00 -26.64
CA VAL A 138 5.04 -4.83 -26.25
C VAL A 138 3.82 -4.54 -27.13
N CYS A 139 3.55 -3.26 -27.42
CA CYS A 139 2.46 -2.85 -28.30
C CYS A 139 2.66 -3.35 -29.73
N ASP A 140 3.88 -3.22 -30.27
CA ASP A 140 4.25 -3.65 -31.62
C ASP A 140 4.06 -5.17 -31.81
N GLN A 141 4.23 -5.97 -30.75
CA GLN A 141 4.03 -7.42 -30.80
C GLN A 141 2.57 -7.86 -31.02
N VAL A 142 1.59 -6.98 -30.81
CA VAL A 142 0.15 -7.26 -30.96
C VAL A 142 -0.58 -6.23 -31.81
N ASP A 143 0.15 -5.33 -32.47
CA ASP A 143 -0.42 -4.24 -33.27
C ASP A 143 -1.46 -3.39 -32.49
N VAL A 144 -1.11 -3.04 -31.25
CA VAL A 144 -1.95 -2.18 -30.38
C VAL A 144 -1.45 -0.74 -30.46
N PRO A 145 -2.33 0.25 -30.72
CA PRO A 145 -1.94 1.66 -30.71
C PRO A 145 -1.46 2.10 -29.32
N LEU A 146 -0.42 2.95 -29.29
CA LEU A 146 0.17 3.49 -28.08
C LEU A 146 0.06 5.01 -28.04
N GLU A 147 -0.47 5.54 -26.94
CA GLU A 147 -0.49 6.97 -26.63
C GLU A 147 0.31 7.27 -25.36
N VAL A 148 0.95 8.44 -25.33
CA VAL A 148 1.70 8.94 -24.17
C VAL A 148 0.94 10.12 -23.57
N VAL A 149 0.54 10.01 -22.31
CA VAL A 149 -0.20 11.05 -21.59
C VAL A 149 0.74 11.70 -20.58
N HIS A 150 0.93 13.01 -20.70
CA HIS A 150 1.73 13.78 -19.76
C HIS A 150 0.87 14.20 -18.58
N LEU A 151 1.21 13.73 -17.38
CA LEU A 151 0.47 14.00 -16.13
C LEU A 151 1.39 14.51 -15.02
N THR A 152 2.50 15.16 -15.39
CA THR A 152 3.54 15.56 -14.42
C THR A 152 3.05 16.67 -13.48
N GLU A 153 2.31 17.64 -14.00
CA GLU A 153 1.73 18.74 -13.20
C GLU A 153 0.64 18.22 -12.25
N GLU A 154 -0.24 17.34 -12.75
CA GLU A 154 -1.29 16.70 -11.96
C GLU A 154 -0.69 15.82 -10.87
N TYR A 155 0.39 15.09 -11.17
CA TYR A 155 1.11 14.28 -10.19
C TYR A 155 1.71 15.15 -9.09
N TRP A 156 2.35 16.26 -9.46
CA TRP A 156 2.88 17.21 -8.49
C TRP A 156 1.79 17.76 -7.58
N LYS A 157 0.75 18.32 -8.20
CA LYS A 157 -0.34 19.01 -7.52
C LYS A 157 -1.16 18.09 -6.63
N ASN A 158 -1.43 16.86 -7.07
CA ASN A 158 -2.38 15.99 -6.42
C ASN A 158 -1.73 14.91 -5.55
N VAL A 159 -0.44 14.63 -5.70
CA VAL A 159 0.25 13.58 -4.94
C VAL A 159 1.45 14.14 -4.18
N VAL A 160 2.42 14.73 -4.89
CA VAL A 160 3.69 15.16 -4.27
C VAL A 160 3.49 16.27 -3.25
N SER A 161 2.78 17.33 -3.61
CA SER A 161 2.52 18.48 -2.72
C SER A 161 1.84 18.04 -1.42
N TYR A 162 0.82 17.19 -1.53
CA TYR A 162 0.11 16.60 -0.40
C TYR A 162 1.05 15.79 0.48
N ILE A 163 1.88 14.94 -0.11
CA ILE A 163 2.84 14.12 0.64
C ILE A 163 3.80 15.01 1.44
N ILE A 164 4.37 16.03 0.79
CA ILE A 164 5.30 16.96 1.45
C ILE A 164 4.62 17.62 2.65
N GLU A 165 3.37 18.06 2.48
CA GLU A 165 2.63 18.70 3.57
C GLU A 165 2.30 17.74 4.72
N GLU A 166 1.89 16.51 4.42
CA GLU A 166 1.68 15.48 5.44
C GLU A 166 2.95 15.21 6.24
N TYR A 167 4.12 15.17 5.59
CA TYR A 167 5.41 15.03 6.27
C TYR A 167 5.73 16.24 7.14
N ARG A 168 5.44 17.47 6.71
CA ARG A 168 5.58 18.69 7.54
C ARG A 168 4.68 18.61 8.78
N CYS A 169 3.51 18.02 8.67
CA CYS A 169 2.63 17.75 9.79
C CYS A 169 2.98 16.48 10.58
N GLY A 170 4.15 15.86 10.36
CA GLY A 170 4.58 14.67 11.11
C GLY A 170 3.79 13.40 10.82
N ARG A 171 2.96 13.37 9.78
CA ARG A 171 2.23 12.18 9.33
C ARG A 171 3.07 11.38 8.33
N THR A 172 2.66 10.15 8.04
CA THR A 172 3.31 9.27 7.05
C THR A 172 2.28 8.89 5.99
N PRO A 173 2.16 9.65 4.90
CA PRO A 173 1.18 9.41 3.84
C PRO A 173 1.52 8.18 2.98
N ASN A 174 0.53 7.65 2.26
CA ASN A 174 0.74 6.56 1.30
C ASN A 174 0.66 7.05 -0.17
N PRO A 175 1.79 7.29 -0.86
CA PRO A 175 1.80 7.80 -2.24
C PRO A 175 1.08 6.92 -3.25
N ASP A 176 1.08 5.60 -3.06
CA ASP A 176 0.56 4.66 -4.06
C ASP A 176 -0.97 4.63 -4.06
N VAL A 177 -1.60 4.72 -2.88
CA VAL A 177 -3.06 4.90 -2.75
C VAL A 177 -3.49 6.18 -3.48
N LEU A 178 -2.74 7.28 -3.28
CA LEU A 178 -3.03 8.58 -3.91
C LEU A 178 -2.79 8.55 -5.42
N CYS A 179 -1.72 7.91 -5.88
CA CYS A 179 -1.43 7.75 -7.30
C CYS A 179 -2.56 7.01 -8.02
N ASN A 180 -3.07 5.92 -7.43
CA ASN A 180 -4.19 5.18 -8.02
C ASN A 180 -5.46 6.05 -8.08
N THR A 181 -5.82 6.68 -6.97
CA THR A 181 -7.08 7.44 -6.85
C THR A 181 -7.08 8.78 -7.58
N ARG A 182 -5.95 9.48 -7.63
CA ARG A 182 -5.88 10.85 -8.18
C ARG A 182 -5.26 10.92 -9.57
N ILE A 183 -4.44 9.94 -9.95
CA ILE A 183 -3.69 9.96 -11.22
C ILE A 183 -4.16 8.86 -12.16
N LYS A 184 -3.90 7.58 -11.86
CA LYS A 184 -4.23 6.47 -12.77
C LYS A 184 -5.72 6.36 -13.07
N PHE A 185 -6.55 6.52 -12.05
CA PHE A 185 -8.01 6.45 -12.17
C PHE A 185 -8.68 7.79 -11.87
N GLY A 186 -7.90 8.87 -11.78
CA GLY A 186 -8.39 10.25 -11.66
C GLY A 186 -8.02 11.02 -12.93
N ALA A 187 -6.95 11.80 -12.85
CA ALA A 187 -6.49 12.67 -13.93
C ALA A 187 -6.37 11.97 -15.31
N PHE A 188 -5.94 10.72 -15.37
CA PHE A 188 -5.92 9.96 -16.62
C PHE A 188 -7.33 9.73 -17.18
N MET A 189 -8.29 9.31 -16.35
CA MET A 189 -9.66 9.08 -16.78
C MET A 189 -10.34 10.39 -17.23
N ASP A 190 -9.98 11.51 -16.62
CA ASP A 190 -10.41 12.83 -17.05
C ASP A 190 -9.81 13.19 -18.41
N ALA A 191 -8.52 12.90 -18.63
CA ALA A 191 -7.83 13.16 -19.89
C ALA A 191 -8.41 12.38 -21.07
N ILE A 192 -8.86 11.15 -20.85
CA ILE A 192 -9.48 10.31 -21.89
C ILE A 192 -11.02 10.40 -21.90
N SER A 193 -11.63 11.32 -21.14
CA SER A 193 -13.08 11.39 -20.98
C SER A 193 -13.86 11.62 -22.29
N ASN A 194 -13.22 12.24 -23.29
CA ASN A 194 -13.79 12.46 -24.62
C ASN A 194 -13.60 11.27 -25.59
N MET A 195 -12.90 10.23 -25.16
CA MET A 195 -12.68 9.01 -25.94
C MET A 195 -13.70 7.94 -25.55
N GLU A 196 -14.13 7.16 -26.52
CA GLU A 196 -15.10 6.07 -26.31
C GLU A 196 -14.39 4.79 -25.85
N PHE A 197 -14.10 4.71 -24.55
CA PHE A 197 -13.65 3.47 -23.90
C PHE A 197 -14.69 2.98 -22.90
N ASP A 198 -14.99 1.67 -22.95
CA ASP A 198 -15.89 1.02 -22.01
C ASP A 198 -15.21 0.89 -20.64
N TYR A 199 -13.91 0.53 -20.64
CA TYR A 199 -13.14 0.31 -19.43
C TYR A 199 -11.69 0.80 -19.53
N VAL A 200 -11.11 1.08 -18.37
CA VAL A 200 -9.68 1.30 -18.16
C VAL A 200 -9.09 0.07 -17.49
N ALA A 201 -8.09 -0.54 -18.10
CA ALA A 201 -7.40 -1.69 -17.54
C ALA A 201 -5.99 -1.37 -17.05
N SER A 202 -5.52 -2.14 -16.08
CA SER A 202 -4.13 -2.09 -15.62
C SER A 202 -3.66 -3.43 -15.08
N GLY A 203 -2.35 -3.60 -14.93
CA GLY A 203 -1.73 -4.80 -14.36
C GLY A 203 -1.81 -4.90 -12.83
N HIS A 204 -2.88 -4.40 -12.19
CA HIS A 204 -3.03 -4.57 -10.74
C HIS A 204 -3.50 -5.99 -10.39
N TYR A 205 -3.01 -6.52 -9.28
CA TYR A 205 -3.45 -7.76 -8.67
C TYR A 205 -4.64 -7.48 -7.75
N ALA A 206 -5.81 -7.33 -8.35
CA ALA A 206 -7.10 -7.22 -7.69
C ALA A 206 -8.18 -7.70 -8.66
N ASN A 207 -9.38 -7.98 -8.17
CA ASN A 207 -10.48 -8.41 -9.02
C ASN A 207 -11.62 -7.39 -8.95
N VAL A 208 -12.23 -7.05 -10.08
CA VAL A 208 -13.44 -6.19 -10.12
C VAL A 208 -14.58 -7.04 -10.64
N ILE A 209 -15.60 -7.21 -9.81
CA ILE A 209 -16.84 -7.88 -10.19
C ILE A 209 -17.86 -6.80 -10.57
N HIS A 210 -18.14 -6.71 -11.86
CA HIS A 210 -19.23 -5.89 -12.37
C HIS A 210 -20.56 -6.64 -12.22
N PRO A 211 -21.67 -5.93 -11.95
CA PRO A 211 -22.99 -6.55 -12.00
C PRO A 211 -23.31 -7.04 -13.41
N SER A 212 -24.21 -8.02 -13.50
CA SER A 212 -24.73 -8.50 -14.77
C SER A 212 -25.54 -7.41 -15.49
N ALA A 213 -25.75 -7.56 -16.80
CA ALA A 213 -26.40 -6.56 -17.64
C ALA A 213 -27.83 -6.19 -17.17
N ASP A 214 -28.54 -7.12 -16.54
CA ASP A 214 -29.85 -6.94 -15.91
C ASP A 214 -29.82 -6.18 -14.58
N GLN A 215 -28.62 -5.89 -14.04
CA GLN A 215 -28.41 -5.29 -12.73
C GLN A 215 -27.43 -4.11 -12.76
N MET A 216 -27.33 -3.38 -13.88
CA MET A 216 -26.35 -2.30 -14.09
C MET A 216 -26.36 -1.20 -13.01
N ASP A 217 -27.50 -1.01 -12.35
CA ASP A 217 -27.65 -0.07 -11.23
C ASP A 217 -26.87 -0.49 -9.98
N ARG A 218 -26.54 -1.78 -9.84
CA ARG A 218 -25.79 -2.29 -8.71
C ARG A 218 -24.33 -1.78 -8.71
N PRO A 219 -23.72 -1.69 -7.52
CA PRO A 219 -22.32 -1.36 -7.41
C PRO A 219 -21.43 -2.45 -8.03
N SER A 220 -20.33 -2.06 -8.67
CA SER A 220 -19.18 -2.95 -8.88
C SER A 220 -18.48 -3.24 -7.55
N VAL A 221 -17.90 -4.42 -7.41
CA VAL A 221 -17.28 -4.89 -6.17
C VAL A 221 -15.79 -5.11 -6.40
N LEU A 222 -14.95 -4.55 -5.51
CA LEU A 222 -13.52 -4.81 -5.48
C LEU A 222 -13.26 -6.03 -4.60
N GLU A 223 -12.61 -7.06 -5.14
CA GLU A 223 -12.26 -8.28 -4.42
C GLU A 223 -10.75 -8.54 -4.40
N LEU A 224 -10.33 -9.25 -3.36
CA LEU A 224 -8.97 -9.75 -3.23
C LEU A 224 -8.56 -10.55 -4.46
N SER A 225 -7.32 -10.37 -4.87
CA SER A 225 -6.73 -11.17 -5.93
C SER A 225 -6.59 -12.65 -5.51
N LYS A 226 -6.36 -13.54 -6.48
CA LYS A 226 -6.03 -14.94 -6.21
C LYS A 226 -4.66 -15.09 -5.50
N ASP A 227 -3.76 -14.14 -5.72
CA ASP A 227 -2.46 -14.06 -5.05
C ASP A 227 -2.57 -13.20 -3.79
N THR A 228 -2.60 -13.83 -2.61
CA THR A 228 -2.75 -13.10 -1.34
C THR A 228 -1.52 -12.28 -0.97
N VAL A 229 -0.34 -12.61 -1.51
CA VAL A 229 0.93 -11.91 -1.25
C VAL A 229 1.05 -10.68 -2.13
N LYS A 230 0.65 -10.80 -3.41
CA LYS A 230 0.68 -9.71 -4.38
C LYS A 230 -0.60 -8.90 -4.45
N ASP A 231 -1.64 -9.27 -3.69
CA ASP A 231 -2.90 -8.53 -3.61
C ASP A 231 -2.68 -7.02 -3.41
N GLN A 232 -3.31 -6.23 -4.27
CA GLN A 232 -3.18 -4.78 -4.34
C GLN A 232 -4.49 -4.06 -4.00
N THR A 233 -5.52 -4.77 -3.52
CA THR A 233 -6.77 -4.13 -3.11
C THR A 233 -6.57 -3.03 -2.07
N TYR A 234 -5.57 -3.16 -1.19
CA TYR A 234 -5.21 -2.11 -0.23
C TYR A 234 -4.95 -0.76 -0.92
N PHE A 235 -4.18 -0.75 -2.00
CA PHE A 235 -3.86 0.47 -2.76
C PHE A 235 -5.02 1.01 -3.61
N LEU A 236 -6.08 0.22 -3.76
CA LEU A 236 -7.28 0.52 -4.55
C LEU A 236 -8.51 0.78 -3.65
N SER A 237 -8.38 0.58 -2.34
CA SER A 237 -9.46 0.66 -1.35
C SER A 237 -10.07 2.06 -1.19
N HIS A 238 -9.40 3.08 -1.72
CA HIS A 238 -9.83 4.48 -1.63
C HIS A 238 -10.38 5.03 -2.96
N LEU A 239 -10.63 4.15 -3.94
CA LEU A 239 -11.33 4.53 -5.18
C LEU A 239 -12.76 4.97 -4.90
N SER A 240 -13.32 5.80 -5.78
CA SER A 240 -14.76 6.05 -5.77
C SER A 240 -15.48 4.99 -6.57
N GLN A 241 -16.78 4.88 -6.36
CA GLN A 241 -17.56 3.92 -7.12
C GLN A 241 -17.67 4.28 -8.61
N TYR A 242 -17.63 5.58 -8.92
CA TYR A 242 -17.51 6.07 -10.29
C TYR A 242 -16.23 5.55 -10.97
N GLN A 243 -15.11 5.57 -10.25
CA GLN A 243 -13.84 5.05 -10.74
C GLN A 243 -13.94 3.54 -10.92
N LEU A 244 -14.30 2.80 -9.86
CA LEU A 244 -14.32 1.33 -9.85
C LEU A 244 -15.22 0.73 -10.94
N LYS A 245 -16.39 1.33 -11.22
CA LYS A 245 -17.31 0.87 -12.29
C LYS A 245 -16.67 0.85 -13.69
N ARG A 246 -15.58 1.58 -13.89
CA ARG A 246 -14.89 1.72 -15.18
C ARG A 246 -13.56 0.95 -15.23
N LEU A 247 -13.24 0.10 -14.25
CA LEU A 247 -11.93 -0.57 -14.17
C LEU A 247 -11.98 -2.06 -14.48
N LEU A 248 -10.93 -2.54 -15.16
CA LEU A 248 -10.64 -3.96 -15.36
C LEU A 248 -9.24 -4.33 -14.85
N PHE A 249 -9.12 -5.46 -14.18
CA PHE A 249 -7.84 -5.98 -13.67
C PHE A 249 -7.62 -7.43 -14.13
N PRO A 250 -7.06 -7.64 -15.33
CA PRO A 250 -6.92 -8.98 -15.93
C PRO A 250 -6.11 -9.96 -15.08
N LEU A 251 -5.23 -9.47 -14.20
CA LEU A 251 -4.36 -10.31 -13.37
C LEU A 251 -5.03 -10.77 -12.06
N GLY A 252 -6.23 -10.28 -11.73
CA GLY A 252 -6.90 -10.58 -10.45
C GLY A 252 -7.09 -12.08 -10.19
N CYS A 253 -7.22 -12.87 -11.24
CA CYS A 253 -7.48 -14.30 -11.20
C CYS A 253 -6.21 -15.17 -11.31
N ILE A 254 -5.02 -14.56 -11.41
CA ILE A 254 -3.78 -15.24 -11.81
C ILE A 254 -2.68 -15.01 -10.75
N PRO A 255 -2.05 -16.06 -10.21
CA PRO A 255 -0.92 -15.90 -9.31
C PRO A 255 0.31 -15.36 -10.03
N LYS A 256 1.18 -14.65 -9.31
CA LYS A 256 2.33 -13.94 -9.91
C LYS A 256 3.29 -14.85 -10.67
N ASP A 257 3.47 -16.09 -10.22
CA ASP A 257 4.35 -17.05 -10.89
C ASP A 257 3.79 -17.46 -12.26
N GLU A 258 2.47 -17.65 -12.37
CA GLU A 258 1.79 -17.90 -13.65
C GLU A 258 1.87 -16.68 -14.56
N VAL A 259 1.76 -15.45 -14.04
CA VAL A 259 1.98 -14.23 -14.83
C VAL A 259 3.39 -14.22 -15.45
N ARG A 260 4.41 -14.65 -14.71
CA ARG A 260 5.79 -14.77 -15.24
C ARG A 260 5.92 -15.86 -16.30
N LYS A 261 5.25 -17.00 -16.14
CA LYS A 261 5.20 -18.06 -17.15
C LYS A 261 4.50 -17.58 -18.43
N LEU A 262 3.38 -16.86 -18.30
CA LEU A 262 2.68 -16.23 -19.42
C LEU A 262 3.56 -15.21 -20.14
N ALA A 263 4.29 -14.38 -19.40
CA ALA A 263 5.23 -13.42 -20.00
C ALA A 263 6.31 -14.11 -20.86
N ALA A 264 6.86 -15.23 -20.37
CA ALA A 264 7.80 -16.04 -21.13
C ALA A 264 7.15 -16.71 -22.35
N LYS A 265 5.92 -17.24 -22.19
CA LYS A 265 5.13 -17.89 -23.26
C LYS A 265 4.76 -16.92 -24.38
N PHE A 266 4.38 -15.69 -24.05
CA PHE A 266 4.14 -14.61 -25.01
C PHE A 266 5.43 -14.04 -25.60
N ASN A 267 6.59 -14.47 -25.11
CA ASN A 267 7.91 -13.95 -25.46
C ASN A 267 7.96 -12.41 -25.35
N LEU A 268 7.45 -11.88 -24.23
CA LEU A 268 7.45 -10.45 -23.99
C LEU A 268 8.89 -9.91 -23.89
N PRO A 269 9.17 -8.73 -24.45
CA PRO A 269 10.51 -8.13 -24.43
C PRO A 269 10.98 -7.81 -23.00
N ASN A 270 10.05 -7.55 -22.07
CA ASN A 270 10.33 -7.23 -20.68
C ASN A 270 10.22 -8.43 -19.73
N LYS A 271 10.03 -9.67 -20.21
CA LYS A 271 9.73 -10.86 -19.38
C LYS A 271 10.69 -11.08 -18.19
N ASP A 272 11.97 -10.74 -18.37
CA ASP A 272 13.03 -10.92 -17.37
C ASP A 272 13.20 -9.71 -16.42
N ARG A 273 12.45 -8.63 -16.66
CA ARG A 273 12.52 -7.40 -15.87
C ARG A 273 12.00 -7.65 -14.46
N LYS A 274 12.76 -7.22 -13.44
CA LYS A 274 12.34 -7.30 -12.04
C LYS A 274 11.13 -6.42 -11.76
N ASP A 275 10.33 -6.79 -10.77
CA ASP A 275 9.24 -5.94 -10.29
C ASP A 275 9.82 -4.60 -9.82
N SER A 276 9.16 -3.49 -10.16
CA SER A 276 9.53 -2.18 -9.64
C SER A 276 9.40 -2.18 -8.12
N GLN A 277 10.45 -1.73 -7.43
CA GLN A 277 10.46 -1.53 -5.99
C GLN A 277 10.56 -0.04 -5.69
N GLY A 278 9.81 0.44 -4.70
CA GLY A 278 9.77 1.86 -4.32
C GLY A 278 8.68 2.66 -5.04
N ILE A 279 8.68 3.96 -4.80
CA ILE A 279 7.62 4.87 -5.25
C ILE A 279 7.83 5.22 -6.72
N CYS A 280 6.77 5.04 -7.53
CA CYS A 280 6.82 4.99 -8.99
C CYS A 280 7.57 6.15 -9.68
N PHE A 281 7.48 7.38 -9.16
CA PHE A 281 8.08 8.57 -9.80
C PHE A 281 9.52 8.86 -9.40
N LEU A 282 10.03 8.22 -8.35
CA LEU A 282 11.39 8.47 -7.85
C LEU A 282 12.44 7.63 -8.57
N GLY A 283 12.03 6.56 -9.25
CA GLY A 283 12.94 5.61 -9.87
C GLY A 283 13.96 5.09 -8.85
N LYS A 284 15.24 5.37 -9.10
CA LYS A 284 16.40 5.00 -8.26
C LYS A 284 16.68 5.96 -7.08
N ILE A 285 16.01 7.12 -6.99
CA ILE A 285 16.24 8.09 -5.91
C ILE A 285 15.65 7.56 -4.59
N LYS A 286 16.40 7.71 -3.50
CA LYS A 286 15.90 7.35 -2.16
C LYS A 286 14.85 8.36 -1.71
N PHE A 287 13.75 7.87 -1.15
CA PHE A 287 12.67 8.72 -0.64
C PHE A 287 13.16 9.77 0.37
N SER A 288 14.07 9.43 1.27
CA SER A 288 14.64 10.38 2.24
C SER A 288 15.38 11.54 1.58
N GLU A 289 16.03 11.31 0.44
CA GLU A 289 16.72 12.36 -0.31
C GLU A 289 15.72 13.28 -1.01
N PHE A 290 14.65 12.69 -1.55
CA PHE A 290 13.55 13.46 -2.11
C PHE A 290 12.94 14.41 -1.06
N VAL A 291 12.62 13.90 0.14
CA VAL A 291 12.06 14.72 1.23
C VAL A 291 13.04 15.83 1.66
N ALA A 292 14.33 15.50 1.82
CA ALA A 292 15.34 16.47 2.24
C ALA A 292 15.45 17.66 1.26
N ARG A 293 15.26 17.44 -0.05
CA ARG A 293 15.29 18.53 -1.05
C ARG A 293 14.09 19.48 -0.97
N HIS A 294 12.93 18.98 -0.55
CA HIS A 294 11.68 19.75 -0.57
C HIS A 294 11.33 20.39 0.78
N ILE A 295 11.66 19.70 1.88
CA ILE A 295 11.39 20.16 3.25
C ILE A 295 12.67 20.73 3.89
N GLY A 296 13.84 20.26 3.47
CA GLY A 296 15.10 20.54 4.14
C GLY A 296 15.41 19.55 5.26
N GLU A 297 16.38 19.90 6.08
CA GLU A 297 16.77 19.21 7.30
C GLU A 297 16.72 20.20 8.45
N GLU A 298 16.18 19.76 9.58
CA GLU A 298 16.12 20.55 10.80
C GLU A 298 16.55 19.67 11.97
N GLU A 299 17.73 19.96 12.52
CA GLU A 299 18.26 19.13 13.59
C GLU A 299 17.37 19.17 14.83
N GLY A 300 16.95 17.99 15.29
CA GLY A 300 16.16 17.81 16.50
C GLY A 300 16.81 16.79 17.44
N VAL A 301 16.17 16.52 18.58
CA VAL A 301 16.71 15.60 19.61
C VAL A 301 15.91 14.31 19.68
N ILE A 302 16.62 13.22 20.02
CA ILE A 302 16.04 11.91 20.27
C ILE A 302 16.07 11.65 21.78
N LEU A 303 14.90 11.36 22.36
CA LEU A 303 14.74 11.08 23.79
C LEU A 303 14.17 9.67 24.01
N GLU A 304 14.60 8.98 25.07
CA GLU A 304 13.90 7.77 25.53
C GLU A 304 12.58 8.17 26.21
N ALA A 305 11.47 7.60 25.74
CA ALA A 305 10.13 7.97 26.20
C ALA A 305 9.91 7.73 27.70
N GLU A 306 10.48 6.65 28.24
CA GLU A 306 10.27 6.25 29.64
C GLU A 306 11.17 6.99 30.63
N SER A 307 12.42 7.32 30.24
CA SER A 307 13.43 7.88 31.16
C SER A 307 13.69 9.37 30.95
N GLY A 308 13.31 9.91 29.79
CA GLY A 308 13.69 11.25 29.34
C GLY A 308 15.18 11.38 29.04
N ASP A 309 15.90 10.27 28.89
CA ASP A 309 17.33 10.30 28.60
C ASP A 309 17.57 10.82 27.18
N PHE A 310 18.49 11.78 27.06
CA PHE A 310 18.93 12.30 25.77
C PHE A 310 19.84 11.29 25.08
N LEU A 311 19.41 10.77 23.92
CA LEU A 311 20.09 9.69 23.21
C LEU A 311 20.90 10.15 21.99
N GLY A 312 20.65 11.37 21.50
CA GLY A 312 21.35 11.92 20.34
C GLY A 312 20.46 12.88 19.55
N THR A 313 20.92 13.25 18.35
CA THR A 313 20.19 14.15 17.45
C THR A 313 19.70 13.42 16.21
N HIS A 314 18.76 14.03 15.51
CA HIS A 314 18.23 13.58 14.23
C HIS A 314 18.12 14.74 13.23
N ARG A 315 17.98 14.43 11.94
CA ARG A 315 18.00 15.42 10.84
C ARG A 315 16.63 16.09 10.55
N GLY A 316 15.66 15.90 11.43
CA GLY A 316 14.25 16.30 11.24
C GLY A 316 13.29 15.15 11.48
N PHE A 317 12.15 15.42 12.12
CA PHE A 317 11.20 14.37 12.52
C PHE A 317 10.51 13.70 11.33
N TRP A 318 10.46 14.36 10.17
CA TRP A 318 9.83 13.85 8.94
C TRP A 318 10.58 12.66 8.31
N PHE A 319 11.80 12.36 8.76
CA PHE A 319 12.52 11.14 8.36
C PHE A 319 12.18 9.92 9.21
N TYR A 320 11.22 10.06 10.15
CA TYR A 320 10.85 9.03 11.10
C TYR A 320 9.35 8.74 11.06
N THR A 321 9.01 7.46 11.01
CA THR A 321 7.64 6.95 11.12
C THR A 321 7.45 6.24 12.44
N ILE A 322 6.27 6.37 13.06
CA ILE A 322 5.93 5.61 14.28
C ILE A 322 6.10 4.11 14.01
N GLY A 323 6.82 3.43 14.89
CA GLY A 323 7.19 2.01 14.77
C GLY A 323 8.47 1.74 13.97
N GLN A 324 9.11 2.76 13.42
CA GLN A 324 10.37 2.61 12.72
C GLN A 324 11.47 2.12 13.67
N ARG A 325 12.12 1.02 13.29
CA ARG A 325 13.28 0.44 13.98
C ARG A 325 14.62 0.82 13.35
N GLN A 326 14.66 0.81 12.01
CA GLN A 326 15.90 1.03 11.26
C GLN A 326 16.22 2.53 11.12
N GLY A 327 17.50 2.86 10.94
CA GLY A 327 17.93 4.24 10.69
C GLY A 327 18.05 5.13 11.92
N LEU A 328 17.68 4.66 13.12
CA LEU A 328 17.85 5.40 14.39
C LEU A 328 19.32 5.55 14.81
N ARG A 329 20.19 4.58 14.43
CA ARG A 329 21.64 4.59 14.73
C ARG A 329 21.98 4.71 16.23
N LEU A 330 21.10 4.24 17.11
CA LEU A 330 21.29 4.24 18.57
C LEU A 330 21.88 2.91 19.07
N PRO A 331 22.83 2.93 20.02
CA PRO A 331 23.34 1.71 20.66
C PRO A 331 22.34 1.14 21.69
N GLY A 332 22.52 -0.13 22.09
CA GLY A 332 21.72 -0.74 23.16
C GLY A 332 20.26 -1.06 22.80
N GLY A 333 19.96 -1.20 21.50
CA GLY A 333 18.63 -1.51 20.99
C GLY A 333 18.15 -2.97 21.20
N PRO A 334 17.02 -3.35 20.56
CA PRO A 334 16.33 -2.62 19.51
C PRO A 334 15.58 -1.38 20.01
N TRP A 335 15.65 -0.29 19.26
CA TRP A 335 14.89 0.94 19.49
C TRP A 335 13.79 1.07 18.45
N TYR A 336 12.66 1.66 18.85
CA TYR A 336 11.53 1.96 17.98
C TYR A 336 11.10 3.41 18.21
N VAL A 337 10.74 4.12 17.14
CA VAL A 337 10.05 5.41 17.23
C VAL A 337 8.66 5.19 17.80
N VAL A 338 8.30 5.90 18.86
CA VAL A 338 7.02 5.68 19.56
C VAL A 338 6.08 6.87 19.50
N GLU A 339 6.64 8.07 19.43
CA GLU A 339 5.94 9.35 19.40
C GLU A 339 6.83 10.41 18.71
N LYS A 340 6.20 11.45 18.15
CA LYS A 340 6.88 12.62 17.58
C LYS A 340 6.26 13.91 18.09
N ASP A 341 7.06 14.75 18.71
CA ASP A 341 6.66 16.12 19.02
C ASP A 341 7.08 17.03 17.86
N ILE A 342 6.10 17.36 17.02
CA ILE A 342 6.29 18.19 15.82
C ILE A 342 6.67 19.62 16.22
N LYS A 343 5.99 20.18 17.24
CA LYS A 343 6.17 21.57 17.66
C LYS A 343 7.59 21.81 18.17
N ASN A 344 8.09 20.87 18.96
CA ASN A 344 9.41 20.97 19.53
C ASN A 344 10.48 20.28 18.69
N ASN A 345 10.17 19.63 17.56
CA ASN A 345 11.13 18.84 16.78
C ASN A 345 11.87 17.79 17.64
N VAL A 346 11.11 16.88 18.26
CA VAL A 346 11.62 15.77 19.08
C VAL A 346 11.07 14.45 18.59
N VAL A 347 11.95 13.45 18.54
CA VAL A 347 11.57 12.05 18.28
C VAL A 347 11.73 11.25 19.56
N PHE A 348 10.63 10.67 20.05
CA PHE A 348 10.69 9.77 21.19
C PHE A 348 10.88 8.33 20.72
N VAL A 349 11.75 7.61 21.42
CA VAL A 349 12.03 6.20 21.15
C VAL A 349 11.92 5.35 22.40
N SER A 350 11.68 4.05 22.22
CA SER A 350 11.60 3.09 23.31
C SER A 350 12.21 1.75 22.92
N ARG A 351 12.78 1.05 23.90
CA ARG A 351 13.17 -0.38 23.82
C ARG A 351 12.04 -1.32 24.20
N ASN A 352 11.07 -0.82 24.96
CA ASN A 352 9.92 -1.55 25.47
C ASN A 352 8.70 -1.36 24.58
N TYR A 353 8.89 -1.31 23.26
CA TYR A 353 7.85 -0.95 22.29
C TYR A 353 6.67 -1.95 22.27
N PHE A 354 6.94 -3.23 22.56
CA PHE A 354 5.93 -4.30 22.56
C PHE A 354 5.44 -4.67 23.97
N SER A 355 5.69 -3.86 25.00
CA SER A 355 5.22 -4.19 26.34
C SER A 355 3.69 -4.11 26.44
N PHE A 356 3.11 -4.90 27.34
CA PHE A 356 1.66 -5.11 27.44
C PHE A 356 0.88 -3.82 27.76
N ASP A 357 1.49 -2.92 28.52
CA ASP A 357 0.98 -1.58 28.85
C ASP A 357 0.91 -0.63 27.65
N LYS A 358 1.41 -1.04 26.48
CA LYS A 358 1.50 -0.21 25.26
C LYS A 358 0.74 -0.83 24.08
N ARG A 359 -0.27 -1.64 24.38
CA ARG A 359 -1.15 -2.26 23.39
C ARG A 359 -1.90 -1.20 22.59
N ARG A 360 -1.96 -1.39 21.28
CA ARG A 360 -2.61 -0.46 20.35
C ARG A 360 -3.66 -1.23 19.56
N ARG A 361 -4.92 -0.98 19.92
CA ARG A 361 -6.09 -1.61 19.29
C ARG A 361 -7.15 -0.61 18.84
N LEU A 362 -7.07 0.64 19.29
CA LEU A 362 -8.06 1.67 19.01
C LEU A 362 -7.42 2.84 18.26
N PHE A 363 -8.05 3.27 17.17
CA PHE A 363 -7.61 4.41 16.39
C PHE A 363 -8.76 5.05 15.62
N ARG A 364 -8.62 6.33 15.29
CA ARG A 364 -9.60 7.06 14.48
C ARG A 364 -9.19 7.07 13.02
N VAL A 365 -10.18 6.91 12.16
CA VAL A 365 -10.07 7.12 10.72
C VAL A 365 -11.01 8.23 10.29
N GLY A 366 -10.53 9.08 9.38
CA GLY A 366 -11.29 10.13 8.73
C GLY A 366 -11.21 10.00 7.22
N SER A 367 -11.82 10.96 6.51
CA SER A 367 -11.94 10.92 5.05
C SER A 367 -12.43 9.56 4.55
N LEU A 368 -13.45 9.00 5.21
CA LEU A 368 -13.97 7.67 4.90
C LEU A 368 -14.50 7.60 3.47
N LYS A 369 -14.21 6.50 2.80
CA LYS A 369 -14.66 6.24 1.44
C LYS A 369 -15.11 4.81 1.29
N TRP A 370 -16.39 4.64 1.02
CA TRP A 370 -17.04 3.37 0.81
C TRP A 370 -17.16 3.06 -0.68
N LEU A 371 -16.83 1.83 -1.07
CA LEU A 371 -17.02 1.31 -2.43
C LEU A 371 -18.45 0.77 -2.62
N THR A 372 -19.14 0.50 -1.52
CA THR A 372 -20.56 0.16 -1.46
C THR A 372 -21.43 1.40 -1.62
N VAL A 373 -22.71 1.21 -2.00
CA VAL A 373 -23.68 2.32 -2.21
C VAL A 373 -23.96 3.08 -0.91
N SER A 374 -23.88 2.39 0.22
CA SER A 374 -23.99 2.94 1.57
C SER A 374 -22.90 2.34 2.45
N PRO A 375 -22.54 2.98 3.58
CA PRO A 375 -21.78 2.32 4.62
C PRO A 375 -22.42 0.97 5.00
N PRO A 376 -21.65 -0.02 5.46
CA PRO A 376 -22.18 -1.29 5.94
C PRO A 376 -23.31 -1.11 6.96
N ASP A 377 -24.37 -1.92 6.85
CA ASP A 377 -25.47 -1.93 7.82
C ASP A 377 -25.00 -2.40 9.21
N GLN A 378 -23.94 -3.21 9.24
CA GLN A 378 -23.27 -3.68 10.44
C GLN A 378 -21.79 -3.39 10.34
N PHE A 379 -21.27 -2.74 11.37
CA PHE A 379 -19.85 -2.41 11.50
C PHE A 379 -19.09 -3.40 12.40
N THR A 380 -19.64 -4.60 12.59
CA THR A 380 -19.11 -5.65 13.46
C THR A 380 -18.58 -6.82 12.63
N GLY A 381 -17.50 -7.45 13.11
CA GLY A 381 -16.95 -8.65 12.47
C GLY A 381 -16.26 -8.40 11.13
N LEU A 382 -15.86 -7.16 10.86
CA LEU A 382 -15.10 -6.79 9.67
C LEU A 382 -13.64 -7.24 9.80
N GLN A 383 -12.93 -7.21 8.67
CA GLN A 383 -11.48 -7.34 8.63
C GLN A 383 -10.87 -6.03 8.12
N CYS A 384 -9.68 -5.68 8.58
CA CYS A 384 -8.96 -4.53 8.05
C CYS A 384 -7.47 -4.78 7.81
N LYS A 385 -6.91 -4.00 6.90
CA LYS A 385 -5.47 -3.82 6.71
C LYS A 385 -5.10 -2.39 7.05
N VAL A 386 -4.13 -2.20 7.94
CA VAL A 386 -3.58 -0.87 8.31
C VAL A 386 -2.28 -0.54 7.57
N ARG A 387 -1.78 -1.51 6.78
CA ARG A 387 -0.67 -1.38 5.82
C ARG A 387 -0.76 -2.49 4.78
N HIS A 388 -0.04 -2.34 3.67
CA HIS A 388 0.03 -3.39 2.65
C HIS A 388 0.69 -4.67 3.19
N GLY A 389 0.07 -5.81 2.94
CA GLY A 389 0.55 -7.12 3.38
C GLY A 389 -0.53 -8.20 3.24
N PRO A 390 -0.17 -9.47 3.46
CA PRO A 390 -1.11 -10.60 3.37
C PRO A 390 -2.01 -10.75 4.61
N SER A 391 -1.59 -10.21 5.75
CA SER A 391 -2.30 -10.34 7.03
C SER A 391 -3.47 -9.37 7.13
N PHE A 392 -4.50 -9.80 7.88
CA PHE A 392 -5.68 -9.02 8.21
C PHE A 392 -5.86 -8.99 9.72
N TYR A 393 -6.42 -7.90 10.22
CA TYR A 393 -6.90 -7.80 11.59
C TYR A 393 -8.42 -7.93 11.59
N SER A 394 -8.98 -8.75 12.48
CA SER A 394 -10.40 -8.64 12.79
C SER A 394 -10.66 -7.32 13.53
N CYS A 395 -11.69 -6.59 13.11
CA CYS A 395 -11.99 -5.28 13.66
C CYS A 395 -13.49 -4.98 13.71
N ASN A 396 -13.86 -4.05 14.59
CA ASN A 396 -15.17 -3.41 14.62
C ASN A 396 -15.00 -1.90 14.36
N LEU A 397 -16.02 -1.27 13.80
CA LEU A 397 -16.05 0.16 13.51
C LEU A 397 -17.21 0.83 14.24
N THR A 398 -16.99 2.02 14.79
CA THR A 398 -18.03 2.85 15.41
C THR A 398 -17.97 4.24 14.80
N MET A 399 -19.04 4.68 14.14
CA MET A 399 -19.10 6.02 13.55
C MET A 399 -19.24 7.09 14.63
N GLU A 400 -18.36 8.08 14.63
CA GLU A 400 -18.48 9.32 15.41
C GLU A 400 -19.12 10.38 14.50
N ARG A 401 -20.26 10.93 14.90
CA ARG A 401 -20.87 12.05 14.19
C ARG A 401 -20.33 13.35 14.79
N ASP A 402 -19.74 14.19 13.97
CA ASP A 402 -19.42 15.56 14.37
C ASP A 402 -20.71 16.38 14.57
N GLU A 403 -20.73 17.27 15.55
CA GLU A 403 -21.88 18.14 15.87
C GLU A 403 -22.21 19.07 14.69
N ASP A 404 -21.22 19.36 13.85
CA ASP A 404 -21.33 20.21 12.66
C ASP A 404 -21.59 19.43 11.35
N GLY A 405 -21.68 18.10 11.39
CA GLY A 405 -22.09 17.27 10.24
C GLY A 405 -21.14 17.26 9.03
N HIS A 406 -19.88 17.66 9.20
CA HIS A 406 -18.98 17.92 8.09
C HIS A 406 -18.02 16.77 7.70
N GLU A 407 -17.66 15.85 8.61
CA GLU A 407 -16.90 14.64 8.25
C GLU A 407 -17.33 13.41 9.06
N ASP A 408 -17.54 12.30 8.36
CA ASP A 408 -17.73 10.99 8.98
C ASP A 408 -16.37 10.51 9.52
N ILE A 409 -16.17 10.63 10.84
CA ILE A 409 -15.07 10.00 11.56
C ILE A 409 -15.54 8.64 12.05
N ALA A 410 -14.63 7.66 12.12
CA ALA A 410 -14.93 6.40 12.76
C ALA A 410 -13.78 5.91 13.65
N VAL A 411 -14.16 5.28 14.75
CA VAL A 411 -13.26 4.59 15.67
C VAL A 411 -13.18 3.13 15.26
N VAL A 412 -11.97 2.66 14.97
CA VAL A 412 -11.66 1.26 14.67
C VAL A 412 -11.16 0.59 15.93
N HIS A 413 -11.73 -0.57 16.27
CA HIS A 413 -11.26 -1.44 17.34
C HIS A 413 -10.75 -2.76 16.77
N LEU A 414 -9.45 -3.04 16.90
CA LEU A 414 -8.81 -4.29 16.51
C LEU A 414 -8.95 -5.35 17.59
N ASN A 415 -9.14 -6.61 17.18
CA ASN A 415 -9.16 -7.74 18.13
C ASN A 415 -7.75 -8.10 18.64
N GLU A 416 -6.72 -7.75 17.89
CA GLU A 416 -5.31 -7.99 18.18
C GLU A 416 -4.53 -6.67 18.21
N ASP A 417 -3.36 -6.69 18.82
CA ASP A 417 -2.48 -5.52 18.92
C ASP A 417 -1.73 -5.26 17.60
N ASP A 418 -1.70 -4.01 17.15
CA ASP A 418 -0.79 -3.56 16.10
C ASP A 418 -0.13 -2.24 16.49
N GLN A 419 1.20 -2.28 16.55
CA GLN A 419 1.99 -1.12 16.96
C GLN A 419 2.19 -0.07 15.86
N GLY A 420 2.10 -0.43 14.58
CA GLY A 420 2.39 0.46 13.45
C GLY A 420 1.18 1.21 12.88
N LEU A 421 0.27 1.66 13.74
CA LEU A 421 -0.87 2.52 13.38
C LEU A 421 -0.38 3.96 13.16
N ALA A 422 0.24 4.22 12.01
CA ALA A 422 0.80 5.53 11.70
C ALA A 422 -0.25 6.47 11.08
N ALA A 423 -0.39 7.67 11.65
CA ALA A 423 -1.20 8.74 11.07
C ALA A 423 -0.80 9.05 9.62
N GLY A 424 -1.78 9.29 8.75
CA GLY A 424 -1.60 9.49 7.30
C GLY A 424 -1.58 8.19 6.48
N GLN A 425 -1.40 7.01 7.10
CA GLN A 425 -1.63 5.74 6.42
C GLN A 425 -3.13 5.47 6.26
N PHE A 426 -3.47 4.47 5.44
CA PHE A 426 -4.86 4.07 5.21
C PHE A 426 -5.19 2.80 6.00
N ALA A 427 -6.40 2.77 6.56
CA ALA A 427 -7.04 1.54 6.99
C ALA A 427 -8.05 1.12 5.92
N ALA A 428 -7.80 -0.02 5.26
CA ALA A 428 -8.69 -0.62 4.28
C ALA A 428 -9.56 -1.68 4.96
N PHE A 429 -10.86 -1.66 4.71
CA PHE A 429 -11.85 -2.53 5.33
C PHE A 429 -12.34 -3.59 4.35
N TYR A 430 -12.65 -4.78 4.89
CA TYR A 430 -12.99 -5.97 4.14
C TYR A 430 -14.11 -6.77 4.81
N GLU A 431 -14.96 -7.34 3.97
CA GLU A 431 -15.94 -8.37 4.31
C GLU A 431 -15.60 -9.65 3.53
N GLY A 432 -14.96 -10.61 4.20
CA GLY A 432 -14.41 -11.80 3.56
C GLY A 432 -13.40 -11.42 2.47
N ARG A 433 -13.74 -11.68 1.20
CA ARG A 433 -12.88 -11.33 0.05
C ARG A 433 -13.14 -9.93 -0.52
N ARG A 434 -14.18 -9.24 -0.09
CA ARG A 434 -14.60 -7.95 -0.66
C ARG A 434 -13.95 -6.81 0.08
N CYS A 435 -13.31 -5.90 -0.64
CA CYS A 435 -12.90 -4.61 -0.11
C CYS A 435 -14.11 -3.67 -0.14
N ILE A 436 -14.53 -3.20 1.04
CA ILE A 436 -15.72 -2.38 1.19
C ILE A 436 -15.40 -0.88 1.23
N GLY A 437 -14.15 -0.52 1.48
CA GLY A 437 -13.72 0.88 1.53
C GLY A 437 -12.44 1.09 2.33
N SER A 438 -12.14 2.35 2.62
CA SER A 438 -11.02 2.74 3.46
C SER A 438 -11.21 4.12 4.10
N GLY A 439 -10.39 4.41 5.11
CA GLY A 439 -10.21 5.75 5.67
C GLY A 439 -8.74 6.06 5.93
N VAL A 440 -8.43 7.34 6.07
CA VAL A 440 -7.10 7.82 6.47
C VAL A 440 -7.02 7.76 7.99
N ILE A 441 -5.98 7.12 8.53
CA ILE A 441 -5.69 7.09 9.96
C ILE A 441 -5.35 8.53 10.38
N LEU A 442 -6.18 9.14 11.22
CA LEU A 442 -5.98 10.53 11.67
C LEU A 442 -4.96 10.57 12.80
N GLU A 443 -5.32 9.92 13.89
CA GLU A 443 -4.51 9.75 15.09
C GLU A 443 -4.81 8.33 15.60
N SER A 444 -3.76 7.53 15.80
CA SER A 444 -3.88 6.39 16.69
C SER A 444 -3.98 6.95 18.10
N TRP A 445 -4.93 6.48 18.91
CA TRP A 445 -4.76 6.18 20.33
C TRP A 445 -6.11 6.08 21.05
N ASP A 446 -6.10 5.24 22.09
CA ASP A 446 -6.91 5.44 23.29
C ASP A 446 -6.66 6.86 23.84
N ASP A 447 -7.46 7.37 24.78
CA ASP A 447 -7.38 8.78 25.17
C ASP A 447 -6.02 9.22 25.82
N GLN A 448 -4.96 8.41 25.80
CA GLN A 448 -3.70 8.61 26.55
C GLN A 448 -2.39 8.58 25.75
N GLY A 449 -2.35 8.12 24.50
CA GLY A 449 -1.11 8.13 23.75
C GLY A 449 -0.10 7.04 24.14
N PHE A 450 1.07 6.99 23.50
CA PHE A 450 2.18 6.24 24.09
C PHE A 450 2.67 6.99 25.33
N PRO A 451 2.82 6.33 26.50
CA PRO A 451 3.21 7.04 27.72
C PRO A 451 4.64 7.58 27.58
N VAL A 452 4.74 8.91 27.56
CA VAL A 452 6.00 9.65 27.62
C VAL A 452 6.11 10.27 29.01
N CYS A 453 7.23 10.06 29.71
CA CYS A 453 7.38 10.55 31.08
C CYS A 453 7.48 12.09 31.12
N GLU A 454 7.05 12.67 32.23
CA GLU A 454 7.03 14.14 32.43
C GLU A 454 8.40 14.78 32.16
N LYS A 455 9.48 14.17 32.65
CA LYS A 455 10.86 14.61 32.39
C LYS A 455 11.17 14.69 30.89
N ALA A 456 10.73 13.72 30.09
CA ALA A 456 10.98 13.72 28.66
C ALA A 456 10.21 14.85 27.95
N LEU A 457 8.98 15.13 28.39
CA LEU A 457 8.15 16.25 27.90
C LEU A 457 8.74 17.61 28.29
N GLU A 458 9.21 17.76 29.52
CA GLU A 458 9.90 18.97 29.99
C GLU A 458 11.16 19.25 29.16
N ILE A 459 11.98 18.22 28.92
CA ILE A 459 13.17 18.33 28.06
C ILE A 459 12.79 18.68 26.63
N ALA A 460 11.72 18.08 26.09
CA ALA A 460 11.24 18.40 24.75
C ALA A 460 10.86 19.87 24.62
N GLY A 461 10.20 20.44 25.64
CA GLY A 461 9.79 21.85 25.68
C GLY A 461 10.89 22.87 25.98
N MET A 462 12.13 22.44 26.22
CA MET A 462 13.25 23.38 26.43
C MET A 462 13.55 24.18 25.15
N GLU A 463 13.57 25.51 25.26
CA GLU A 463 13.93 26.40 24.14
C GLU A 463 15.39 26.21 23.70
N ASP A 464 16.30 26.02 24.66
CA ASP A 464 17.73 25.86 24.41
C ASP A 464 18.19 24.43 24.73
N LYS A 465 18.15 23.59 23.70
CA LYS A 465 18.55 22.17 23.76
C LYS A 465 20.06 21.95 23.76
N SER A 466 20.87 22.99 23.54
CA SER A 466 22.33 22.87 23.61
C SER A 466 22.83 22.50 25.03
N LYS A 467 21.99 22.75 26.03
CA LYS A 467 22.24 22.47 27.45
C LYS A 467 22.10 21.01 27.85
N LEU A 468 21.60 20.13 26.98
CA LEU A 468 21.41 18.70 27.29
C LEU A 468 22.72 17.92 27.47
N GLY A 469 23.86 18.53 27.14
CA GLY A 469 25.17 17.93 27.34
C GLY A 469 25.43 16.78 26.36
N LYS A 470 26.10 15.72 26.84
CA LYS A 470 26.44 14.57 25.99
C LYS A 470 25.34 13.52 26.02
N PRO A 471 25.05 12.85 24.89
CA PRO A 471 24.13 11.74 24.85
C PRO A 471 24.47 10.65 25.87
N VAL A 472 23.44 10.11 26.52
CA VAL A 472 23.59 9.03 27.49
C VAL A 472 24.14 7.79 26.77
N LYS A 473 25.28 7.30 27.26
CA LYS A 473 25.89 6.07 26.74
C LYS A 473 25.20 4.86 27.36
N ILE A 474 24.29 4.24 26.61
CA ILE A 474 23.67 2.98 27.00
C ILE A 474 24.73 1.88 26.91
N LYS A 475 25.16 1.37 28.07
CA LYS A 475 26.04 0.20 28.13
C LYS A 475 25.23 -1.04 27.76
N VAL A 476 25.61 -1.71 26.68
CA VAL A 476 25.13 -3.06 26.38
C VAL A 476 25.74 -3.97 27.43
N LYS A 477 24.94 -4.53 28.35
CA LYS A 477 25.42 -5.64 29.18
C LYS A 477 25.73 -6.80 28.23
N PRO A 478 26.95 -7.37 28.22
CA PRO A 478 27.19 -8.61 27.49
C PRO A 478 26.24 -9.67 28.03
N GLU A 479 25.70 -10.51 27.14
CA GLU A 479 24.96 -11.72 27.51
C GLU A 479 25.95 -12.70 28.19
N SER A 480 26.19 -12.49 29.47
CA SER A 480 26.69 -13.49 30.39
C SER A 480 25.85 -13.35 31.67
N ASP A 481 25.52 -14.48 32.28
CA ASP A 481 24.80 -14.64 33.56
C ASP A 481 23.30 -15.01 33.45
N LEU A 482 22.95 -15.82 32.44
CA LEU A 482 21.83 -16.77 32.53
C LEU A 482 22.30 -18.18 32.12
N LYS A 483 23.37 -18.65 32.75
CA LYS A 483 23.68 -20.08 32.92
C LYS A 483 24.39 -20.23 34.25
N GLU A 484 23.63 -20.62 35.26
CA GLU A 484 24.01 -21.35 36.49
C GLU A 484 23.07 -20.92 37.61
N HIS A 485 21.91 -21.58 37.67
CA HIS A 485 21.24 -21.89 38.92
C HIS A 485 20.25 -23.04 38.64
N GLU A 486 20.79 -24.20 38.28
CA GLU A 486 20.14 -25.48 38.54
C GLU A 486 21.13 -26.34 39.35
N HIS A 487 20.61 -26.89 40.45
CA HIS A 487 21.24 -27.76 41.43
C HIS A 487 22.13 -27.13 42.52
N LYS A 488 21.54 -26.88 43.69
CA LYS A 488 21.67 -27.78 44.86
C LYS A 488 20.95 -27.17 46.07
N GLU A 489 19.77 -27.72 46.40
CA GLU A 489 19.30 -27.77 47.78
C GLU A 489 19.04 -29.24 48.12
N ASP A 490 20.00 -29.81 48.85
CA ASP A 490 19.87 -31.07 49.58
C ASP A 490 19.01 -30.80 50.81
N THR A 491 17.81 -31.39 50.87
CA THR A 491 17.09 -31.57 52.13
C THR A 491 16.82 -33.06 52.33
N LYS A 492 17.63 -33.65 53.22
CA LYS A 492 17.37 -34.94 53.88
C LYS A 492 15.97 -34.94 54.46
N ILE A 493 15.15 -35.93 54.08
CA ILE A 493 14.02 -36.38 54.90
C ILE A 493 14.16 -37.88 55.11
N GLU A 494 14.20 -38.24 56.38
CA GLU A 494 14.33 -39.57 56.94
C GLU A 494 13.12 -40.46 56.63
N ILE A 495 13.38 -41.75 56.51
CA ILE A 495 12.38 -42.81 56.38
C ILE A 495 11.95 -43.25 57.78
N HIS A 496 10.65 -43.19 58.09
CA HIS A 496 10.05 -44.06 59.11
C HIS A 496 8.52 -44.20 58.95
N GLY A 497 8.06 -45.47 58.84
CA GLY A 497 6.68 -45.93 59.12
C GLY A 497 5.62 -45.53 58.08
N GLU A 498 4.61 -46.31 57.70
CA GLU A 498 4.01 -47.54 58.22
C GLU A 498 3.29 -48.24 57.06
N LEU A 499 3.07 -49.55 57.25
CA LEU A 499 2.22 -50.40 56.42
C LEU A 499 0.77 -49.85 56.30
N ARG A 500 0.07 -50.23 55.21
CA ARG A 500 -1.10 -51.16 55.22
C ARG A 500 -2.14 -50.84 54.12
N ASN A 501 -2.45 -51.89 53.33
CA ASN A 501 -3.75 -52.21 52.67
C ASN A 501 -4.31 -51.21 51.62
N GLN A 502 -5.07 -51.58 50.58
CA GLN A 502 -5.61 -52.84 50.04
C GLN A 502 -6.31 -52.46 48.72
N ARG A 503 -6.32 -53.40 47.76
CA ARG A 503 -7.41 -53.75 46.81
C ARG A 503 -7.86 -52.63 45.83
N THR A 504 -8.25 -52.89 44.57
CA THR A 504 -8.84 -54.08 43.96
C THR A 504 -8.74 -53.98 42.43
N THR A 505 -8.38 -55.11 41.83
CA THR A 505 -8.69 -55.68 40.50
C THR A 505 -9.90 -55.18 39.71
N ALA A 506 -9.78 -55.14 38.38
CA ALA A 506 -10.52 -55.96 37.39
C ALA A 506 -10.11 -55.53 35.95
N VAL A 507 -9.36 -56.33 35.16
CA VAL A 507 -9.77 -57.47 34.29
C VAL A 507 -10.34 -56.94 32.97
N GLU A 508 -9.66 -56.98 31.81
CA GLU A 508 -9.11 -58.06 30.93
C GLU A 508 -9.82 -57.94 29.56
N GLN A 509 -9.09 -57.73 28.46
CA GLN A 509 -8.79 -58.71 27.38
C GLN A 509 -9.86 -58.75 26.26
N ILE A 510 -9.61 -59.04 24.98
CA ILE A 510 -8.44 -59.42 24.15
C ILE A 510 -8.87 -59.30 22.67
N GLY A 511 -7.90 -59.24 21.74
CA GLY A 511 -8.02 -59.75 20.36
C GLY A 511 -7.54 -58.73 19.31
N GLU A 512 -6.25 -58.50 19.07
CA GLU A 512 -5.22 -59.33 18.40
C GLU A 512 -5.47 -59.72 16.93
N THR A 513 -4.52 -59.27 16.08
CA THR A 513 -3.85 -59.88 14.88
C THR A 513 -3.69 -58.80 13.80
N SER A 514 -2.53 -58.21 13.47
CA SER A 514 -1.13 -58.60 13.21
C SER A 514 -0.81 -58.82 11.72
N SER A 515 0.03 -57.94 11.16
CA SER A 515 1.16 -58.20 10.23
C SER A 515 1.69 -56.83 9.77
N ASP A 516 2.80 -56.32 10.33
CA ASP A 516 4.18 -56.38 9.78
C ASP A 516 4.28 -55.71 8.39
N GLU A 517 5.09 -54.68 8.14
CA GLU A 517 6.55 -54.69 8.27
C GLU A 517 7.20 -53.28 8.14
N ALA A 518 8.38 -53.17 8.75
CA ALA A 518 9.57 -52.37 8.37
C ALA A 518 9.69 -50.85 8.69
N ILE A 519 10.64 -50.58 9.58
CA ILE A 519 11.24 -49.30 10.00
C ILE A 519 12.48 -48.99 9.14
N THR A 520 12.70 -47.74 8.74
CA THR A 520 13.97 -46.98 8.93
C THR A 520 13.83 -45.50 8.50
N PRO A 521 14.63 -44.57 9.08
CA PRO A 521 14.23 -43.18 9.30
C PRO A 521 14.84 -42.19 8.28
N ALA A 522 14.06 -41.18 7.89
CA ALA A 522 14.55 -40.04 7.11
C ALA A 522 14.86 -38.83 8.04
N PRO A 523 15.95 -38.08 7.79
CA PRO A 523 16.50 -37.14 8.77
C PRO A 523 15.79 -35.77 8.77
N MET A 524 15.51 -35.28 9.98
CA MET A 524 15.15 -33.89 10.26
C MET A 524 16.23 -32.91 9.76
N LYS A 525 15.97 -32.27 8.62
CA LYS A 525 16.57 -30.99 8.22
C LYS A 525 15.53 -30.14 7.50
N TRP A 526 14.50 -29.67 8.22
CA TRP A 526 13.56 -28.69 7.67
C TRP A 526 12.93 -27.73 8.68
N LEU A 527 13.69 -27.34 9.72
CA LEU A 527 13.29 -26.29 10.67
C LEU A 527 14.34 -25.17 10.84
N GLY A 528 15.28 -25.05 9.88
CA GLY A 528 16.39 -24.10 9.97
C GLY A 528 16.29 -22.84 9.10
N ASN A 529 15.27 -22.70 8.24
CA ASN A 529 15.28 -21.64 7.20
C ASN A 529 14.00 -20.81 7.07
N LEU A 530 13.04 -20.92 8.01
CA LEU A 530 11.86 -20.04 8.04
C LEU A 530 12.10 -18.71 8.79
N GLY A 531 13.17 -18.61 9.59
CA GLY A 531 13.46 -17.43 10.42
C GLY A 531 14.30 -16.32 9.80
N LYS A 532 14.78 -16.47 8.55
CA LYS A 532 15.73 -15.51 7.92
C LYS A 532 15.21 -14.78 6.68
N LYS A 533 13.95 -14.95 6.29
CA LYS A 533 13.37 -14.31 5.09
C LYS A 533 12.30 -13.24 5.34
N LEU A 534 12.08 -12.87 6.61
CA LEU A 534 11.12 -11.84 7.04
C LEU A 534 11.78 -10.50 7.44
N LEU A 535 13.08 -10.31 7.16
CA LEU A 535 13.84 -9.12 7.61
C LEU A 535 14.39 -8.23 6.49
N GLN A 536 13.95 -8.43 5.25
CA GLN A 536 14.26 -7.54 4.13
C GLN A 536 12.97 -7.25 3.38
N ILE A 537 12.31 -6.16 3.78
CA ILE A 537 11.52 -5.20 2.98
C ILE A 537 10.74 -4.38 4.02
N PHE A 538 11.23 -3.17 4.26
CA PHE A 538 10.79 -2.11 5.19
C PHE A 538 11.04 -2.32 6.69
#